data_AF-A0A0C2F317-F1
#
_entry.id   AF-A0A0C2F317-F1
#
_cell.length_a   1.000
_cell.length_b   1.000
_cell.length_c   1.000
_cell.angle_alpha   90.00
_cell.angle_beta   90.00
_cell.angle_gamma   90.00
#
_symmetry.space_group_name_H-M   'P 1'
#
loop_
_entity.id
_entity.type
_entity.pdbx_description
1 polymer ?
#
loop_
_entity_poly.entity_id
_entity_poly.type
_entity_poly.pdbx_seq_one_letter_code
_entity_poly.pdbx_strand_id
1 'polypeptide(L)'
;MLLLRNIYLKTGKLVKFLDGWRCSNITIANCAIELADEFRARNFWKKTDAILVRKWIEDLLDMSFEFPPIKHIDESSMSPNESLRGSNCRRAEMEFVSERSRPNEVGIQGI
;
A
#
# COMPACT_ATOMS: atom_id res chain seq x y z
N MET A 1 -17.60 -4.50 -13.62
CA MET A 1 -17.56 -3.04 -13.33
C MET A 1 -17.74 -2.68 -11.85
N LEU A 2 -18.60 -3.35 -11.07
CA LEU A 2 -18.82 -3.06 -9.63
C LEU A 2 -17.60 -3.38 -8.72
N LEU A 3 -16.83 -4.41 -9.05
CA LEU A 3 -15.61 -4.82 -8.31
C LEU A 3 -14.53 -3.73 -8.33
N LEU A 4 -14.28 -3.11 -9.50
CA LEU A 4 -13.31 -2.04 -9.65
C LEU A 4 -13.68 -0.83 -8.77
N ARG A 5 -14.94 -0.37 -8.83
CA ARG A 5 -15.41 0.76 -8.00
C ARG A 5 -15.25 0.48 -6.51
N ASN A 6 -15.55 -0.74 -6.06
CA ASN A 6 -15.39 -1.11 -4.65
C ASN A 6 -13.93 -1.06 -4.20
N ILE A 7 -13.01 -1.58 -5.02
CA ILE A 7 -11.56 -1.53 -4.76
C ILE A 7 -11.10 -0.06 -4.69
N TYR A 8 -11.41 0.76 -5.69
CA TYR A 8 -11.04 2.18 -5.71
C TYR A 8 -11.54 2.95 -4.49
N LEU A 9 -12.79 2.73 -4.07
CA LEU A 9 -13.36 3.40 -2.89
C LEU A 9 -12.69 2.95 -1.58
N LYS A 10 -12.34 1.66 -1.45
CA LYS A 10 -11.61 1.15 -0.28
C LYS A 10 -10.18 1.69 -0.25
N THR A 11 -9.49 1.70 -1.38
CA THR A 11 -8.15 2.27 -1.51
C THR A 11 -8.14 3.77 -1.21
N GLY A 12 -9.12 4.53 -1.72
CA GLY A 12 -9.22 5.97 -1.43
C GLY A 12 -9.40 6.27 0.06
N LYS A 13 -10.19 5.46 0.78
CA LYS A 13 -10.34 5.59 2.24
C LYS A 13 -9.05 5.28 2.99
N LEU A 14 -8.30 4.27 2.53
CA LEU A 14 -7.02 3.89 3.13
C LEU A 14 -5.97 4.98 2.92
N VAL A 15 -5.85 5.51 1.69
CA VAL A 15 -4.93 6.60 1.37
C VAL A 15 -5.25 7.85 2.19
N LYS A 16 -6.53 8.23 2.26
CA LYS A 16 -6.96 9.37 3.08
C LYS A 16 -6.65 9.20 4.57
N PHE A 17 -6.76 7.96 5.07
CA PHE A 17 -6.37 7.67 6.45
C PHE A 17 -4.86 7.83 6.65
N LEU A 18 -4.04 7.23 5.78
CA LEU A 18 -2.57 7.31 5.86
C LEU A 18 -2.05 8.75 5.78
N ASP A 19 -2.64 9.58 4.94
CA ASP A 19 -2.28 10.99 4.77
C ASP A 19 -2.43 11.79 6.08
N GLY A 20 -3.50 11.53 6.83
CA GLY A 20 -3.79 12.19 8.11
C GLY A 20 -3.24 11.47 9.35
N TRP A 21 -2.79 10.22 9.20
CA TRP A 21 -2.33 9.43 10.33
C TRP A 21 -0.97 9.92 10.83
N ARG A 22 -0.84 10.03 12.15
CA ARG A 22 0.39 10.45 12.82
C ARG A 22 0.64 9.46 13.96
N CYS A 23 1.91 9.10 14.13
CA CYS A 23 2.34 8.25 15.21
C CYS A 23 2.97 9.09 16.33
N SER A 24 2.62 8.80 17.58
CA SER A 24 3.21 9.45 18.77
C SER A 24 4.33 8.64 19.43
N ASN A 25 4.61 7.44 18.93
CA ASN A 25 5.69 6.61 19.45
C ASN A 25 7.07 7.10 19.00
N ILE A 26 8.08 6.83 19.82
CA ILE A 26 9.48 7.22 19.57
C ILE A 26 10.21 6.30 18.59
N THR A 27 9.70 5.09 18.35
CA THR A 27 10.33 4.09 17.46
C THR A 27 9.43 3.75 16.28
N ILE A 28 10.05 3.52 15.11
CA ILE A 28 9.33 3.07 13.91
C ILE A 28 8.65 1.72 14.14
N ALA A 29 9.27 0.82 14.90
CA ALA A 29 8.70 -0.47 15.26
C ALA A 29 7.33 -0.30 15.95
N ASN A 30 7.26 0.54 16.99
CA ASN A 30 6.01 0.79 17.71
C ASN A 30 4.98 1.48 16.82
N CYS A 31 5.40 2.42 15.95
CA CYS A 31 4.51 3.03 14.96
C CYS A 31 3.93 2.01 13.97
N ALA A 32 4.75 1.07 13.48
CA ALA A 32 4.29 0.03 12.55
C ALA A 32 3.26 -0.90 13.21
N ILE A 33 3.49 -1.26 14.48
CA ILE A 33 2.55 -2.05 15.27
C ILE A 33 1.23 -1.30 15.49
N GLU A 34 1.30 -0.02 15.89
CA GLU A 34 0.13 0.83 16.08
C GLU A 34 -0.67 0.99 14.78
N LEU A 35 0.03 1.19 13.66
CA LEU A 35 -0.59 1.29 12.34
C LEU A 35 -1.33 0.01 11.95
N ALA A 36 -0.78 -1.17 12.28
CA ALA A 36 -1.43 -2.44 12.03
C ALA A 36 -2.72 -2.60 12.85
N ASP A 37 -2.72 -2.14 14.11
CA ASP A 37 -3.91 -2.12 14.96
C ASP A 37 -4.98 -1.14 14.45
N GLU A 38 -4.59 0.04 13.96
CA GLU A 38 -5.48 1.01 13.30
C GLU A 38 -6.10 0.43 12.02
N PHE A 39 -5.30 -0.26 11.20
CA PHE A 39 -5.77 -0.91 9.97
C PHE A 39 -6.81 -1.99 10.28
N ARG A 40 -6.60 -2.77 11.35
CA ARG A 40 -7.61 -3.71 11.86
C ARG A 40 -8.86 -2.98 12.35
N ALA A 41 -8.72 -1.95 13.18
CA ALA A 41 -9.85 -1.22 13.77
C ALA A 41 -10.77 -0.60 12.70
N ARG A 42 -10.19 -0.22 11.55
CA ARG A 42 -10.89 0.37 10.41
C ARG A 42 -11.36 -0.64 9.38
N ASN A 43 -11.19 -1.93 9.63
CA ASN A 43 -11.54 -3.04 8.74
C ASN A 43 -10.81 -3.00 7.38
N PHE A 44 -9.63 -2.38 7.32
CA PHE A 44 -8.73 -2.53 6.16
C PHE A 44 -8.09 -3.91 6.18
N TRP A 45 -7.75 -4.39 7.38
CA TRP A 45 -7.14 -5.69 7.62
C TRP A 45 -7.98 -6.55 8.56
N LYS A 46 -7.85 -7.87 8.43
CA LYS A 46 -8.39 -8.81 9.42
C LYS A 46 -7.50 -8.81 10.65
N LYS A 47 -8.03 -9.33 11.77
CA LYS A 47 -7.28 -9.51 13.02
C LYS A 47 -5.98 -10.30 12.80
N THR A 48 -6.01 -11.31 11.95
CA THR A 48 -4.83 -12.14 11.62
C THR A 48 -3.72 -11.32 10.98
N ASP A 49 -4.06 -10.41 10.07
CA ASP A 49 -3.06 -9.63 9.33
C ASP A 49 -2.32 -8.67 10.28
N ALA A 50 -3.05 -8.02 11.19
CA ALA A 50 -2.45 -7.17 12.21
C ALA A 50 -1.55 -7.96 13.19
N ILE A 51 -1.95 -9.18 13.56
CA ILE A 51 -1.12 -10.07 14.40
C ILE A 51 0.16 -10.48 13.65
N LEU A 52 0.06 -10.78 12.36
CA LEU A 52 1.23 -11.16 11.56
C LEU A 52 2.25 -10.03 11.46
N VAL A 53 1.79 -8.79 11.23
CA VAL A 53 2.69 -7.63 11.21
C VAL A 53 3.36 -7.41 12.55
N ARG A 54 2.60 -7.50 13.66
CA ARG A 54 3.16 -7.39 15.01
C ARG A 54 4.27 -8.42 15.24
N LYS A 55 3.99 -9.69 14.95
CA LYS A 55 4.98 -10.77 15.10
C LYS A 55 6.21 -10.55 14.23
N TRP A 56 6.02 -10.13 12.99
CA TRP A 56 7.14 -9.84 12.10
C TRP A 56 8.04 -8.72 12.63
N ILE A 57 7.47 -7.66 13.23
CA ILE A 57 8.25 -6.61 13.88
C ILE A 57 8.98 -7.13 15.13
N GLU A 58 8.30 -7.95 15.94
CA GLU A 58 8.90 -8.61 17.11
C GLU A 58 10.09 -9.50 16.70
N ASP A 59 9.92 -10.32 15.66
CA ASP A 59 10.99 -11.17 15.10
C ASP A 59 12.20 -10.33 14.64
N LEU A 60 11.97 -9.18 13.99
CA LEU A 60 13.05 -8.27 13.59
C LEU A 60 13.83 -7.74 14.80
N LEU A 61 13.12 -7.32 15.85
CA LEU A 61 13.74 -6.82 17.08
C LEU A 61 14.55 -7.93 17.78
N ASP A 62 14.01 -9.16 17.83
CA ASP A 62 14.69 -10.33 18.40
C ASP A 62 15.97 -10.68 17.62
N MET A 63 15.99 -10.44 16.31
CA MET A 63 17.19 -10.56 15.47
C MET A 63 18.15 -9.37 15.61
N SER A 64 17.93 -8.47 16.57
CA SER A 64 18.72 -7.24 16.78
C SER A 64 18.72 -6.30 15.56
N PHE A 65 17.65 -6.32 14.76
CA PHE A 65 17.50 -5.35 13.67
C PHE A 65 17.27 -3.94 14.24
N GLU A 66 18.11 -3.00 13.85
CA GLU A 66 17.98 -1.60 14.24
C GLU A 66 17.10 -0.84 13.25
N PHE A 67 15.92 -0.41 13.71
CA PHE A 67 15.08 0.49 12.92
C PHE A 67 15.70 1.89 12.84
N PRO A 68 15.60 2.56 11.69
CA PRO A 68 16.10 3.92 11.58
C PRO A 68 15.35 4.86 12.55
N PRO A 69 15.99 5.93 13.04
CA PRO A 69 15.32 6.90 13.89
C PRO A 69 14.21 7.62 13.12
N ILE A 70 13.12 7.94 13.80
CA ILE A 70 12.07 8.79 13.25
C ILE A 70 12.68 10.18 13.05
N LYS A 71 12.84 10.58 11.78
CA LYS A 71 13.24 11.93 11.44
C LYS A 71 12.00 12.83 11.50
N HIS A 72 11.94 13.75 12.47
CA HIS A 72 10.98 14.87 12.42
C HIS A 72 11.44 15.82 11.33
N ILE A 73 10.94 15.63 10.12
CA ILE A 73 11.41 16.35 8.96
C ILE A 73 10.20 16.91 8.19
N ASP A 74 10.04 18.23 8.31
CA ASP A 74 9.33 19.08 7.35
C ASP A 74 10.00 19.05 5.94
N GLU A 75 11.11 18.31 5.75
CA GLU A 75 11.85 18.16 4.48
C GLU A 75 11.52 16.90 3.65
N SER A 76 10.54 16.08 4.02
CA SER A 76 10.00 15.08 3.07
C SER A 76 8.96 15.73 2.17
N SER A 77 9.23 16.96 1.71
CA SER A 77 8.55 17.46 0.54
C SER A 77 9.06 16.64 -0.63
N MET A 78 8.24 15.72 -1.14
CA MET A 78 8.35 15.41 -2.56
C MET A 78 8.28 16.76 -3.27
N SER A 79 9.34 17.12 -3.98
CA SER A 79 9.30 18.29 -4.84
C SER A 79 8.05 18.17 -5.71
N PRO A 80 7.15 19.17 -5.75
CA PRO A 80 6.00 19.15 -6.66
C PRO A 80 6.45 19.15 -8.13
N ASN A 81 7.74 19.34 -8.38
CA ASN A 81 8.34 19.37 -9.69
C ASN A 81 8.86 17.97 -10.09
N GLU A 82 8.00 17.22 -10.78
CA GLU A 82 8.26 15.87 -11.32
C GLU A 82 9.45 15.80 -12.29
N SER A 83 9.97 16.95 -12.75
CA SER A 83 11.12 17.03 -13.65
C SER A 83 12.48 16.85 -12.96
N LEU A 84 12.54 16.90 -11.61
CA LEU A 84 13.76 16.64 -10.86
C LEU A 84 14.07 15.12 -10.80
N ARG A 85 14.95 14.71 -11.72
CA ARG A 85 15.51 13.35 -11.92
C ARG A 85 16.39 12.81 -10.77
N GLY A 86 16.18 13.26 -9.53
CA GLY A 86 16.90 12.79 -8.33
C GLY A 86 16.00 12.06 -7.31
N SER A 87 14.69 12.09 -7.50
CA SER A 87 13.71 11.44 -6.64
C SER A 87 13.48 10.01 -7.14
N ASN A 88 13.62 8.99 -6.28
CA ASN A 88 13.46 7.55 -6.60
C ASN A 88 12.01 7.15 -6.94
N CYS A 89 11.31 7.90 -7.79
CA CYS A 89 10.00 7.54 -8.32
C CYS A 89 10.19 6.49 -9.43
N ARG A 90 10.34 5.22 -9.05
CA ARG A 90 10.22 4.14 -10.03
C ARG A 90 8.78 4.15 -10.58
N ARG A 91 8.64 4.32 -11.89
CA ARG A 91 7.35 4.15 -12.57
C ARG A 91 6.83 2.74 -12.27
N ALA A 92 5.63 2.65 -11.69
CA ALA A 92 4.88 1.41 -11.70
C ALA A 92 4.36 1.22 -13.13
N GLU A 93 4.94 0.27 -13.86
CA GLU A 93 4.41 -0.14 -15.16
C GLU A 93 3.09 -0.89 -14.92
N MET A 94 2.00 -0.39 -15.49
CA MET A 94 0.68 -1.02 -15.43
C MET A 94 0.17 -1.20 -16.85
N GLU A 95 0.01 -2.45 -17.28
CA GLU A 95 -0.64 -2.81 -18.53
C GLU A 95 -2.11 -3.14 -18.27
N PHE A 96 -3.02 -2.42 -18.92
CA PHE A 96 -4.44 -2.73 -18.88
C PHE A 96 -4.81 -3.54 -20.12
N VAL A 97 -5.05 -4.84 -19.93
CA VAL A 97 -5.63 -5.67 -20.98
C VAL A 97 -7.10 -5.29 -21.14
N SER A 98 -7.44 -4.74 -22.31
CA SER A 98 -8.83 -4.49 -22.71
C SER A 98 -9.46 -5.82 -23.14
N GLU A 99 -10.56 -6.25 -22.50
CA GLU A 99 -11.33 -7.44 -22.90
C GLU A 99 -11.99 -7.31 -24.30
N ARG A 100 -11.73 -6.24 -25.04
CA ARG A 100 -12.36 -5.95 -26.33
C ARG A 100 -11.64 -6.52 -27.56
N SER A 101 -10.91 -7.61 -27.37
CA SER A 101 -10.36 -8.41 -28.48
C SER A 101 -10.53 -9.90 -28.20
N ARG A 102 -11.78 -10.35 -28.12
CA ARG A 102 -12.11 -11.70 -28.59
C ARG A 102 -12.39 -11.55 -30.09
N PRO A 103 -11.53 -12.06 -30.99
CA PRO A 103 -11.96 -12.30 -32.36
C PRO A 103 -13.11 -13.30 -32.26
N ASN A 104 -14.23 -12.98 -32.91
CA ASN A 104 -15.31 -13.93 -33.09
C ASN A 104 -14.73 -15.16 -33.78
N GLU A 105 -14.73 -16.30 -33.09
CA GLU A 105 -14.62 -17.60 -33.77
C GLU A 105 -15.90 -17.76 -34.59
N VAL A 106 -15.81 -17.31 -35.84
CA VAL A 106 -16.78 -17.61 -36.89
C VAL A 106 -16.72 -19.11 -37.10
N GLY A 107 -17.83 -19.77 -36.80
CA GLY A 107 -18.01 -21.19 -37.08
C GLY A 107 -17.80 -21.48 -38.56
N ILE A 108 -17.07 -22.57 -38.83
CA ILE A 108 -17.17 -23.28 -40.10
C ILE A 108 -17.71 -24.66 -39.79
N GLN A 109 -18.96 -24.87 -40.20
CA GLN A 109 -19.60 -26.16 -40.28
C GLN A 109 -19.46 -26.69 -41.71
N GLY A 110 -18.93 -27.90 -41.83
CA GLY A 110 -19.10 -28.82 -42.96
C GLY A 110 -18.20 -28.62 -44.17
N ILE A 111 -17.27 -29.56 -44.39
CA ILE A 111 -17.43 -30.69 -45.33
C ILE A 111 -16.78 -31.92 -44.69
#